data_AF-A0A416XTW9-F1
#
_entry.id   AF-A0A416XTW9-F1
#
_cell.length_a   1.000
_cell.length_b   1.000
_cell.length_c   1.000
_cell.angle_alpha   90.00
_cell.angle_beta   90.00
_cell.angle_gamma   90.00
#
_symmetry.space_group_name_H-M   'P 1'
#
loop_
_entity.id
_entity.type
_entity.pdbx_description
1 polymer ?
#
loop_
_entity_poly.entity_id
_entity_poly.type
_entity_poly.pdbx_seq_one_letter_code
_entity_poly.pdbx_strand_id
1 'polypeptide(L)' 'MYHCETLVASARGSLRICPEEVSCDYFDWCEGKLSAINQYHGEYMAQYNWAEFTNGELNWGRCR' A
#
# COMPACT_ATOMS: atom_id res chain seq x y z
N MET A 1 -6.76 4.47 22.12
CA MET A 1 -5.52 5.25 21.98
C MET A 1 -4.73 4.59 20.88
N TYR A 2 -4.53 5.24 19.73
CA TYR A 2 -3.76 4.68 18.62
C TYR A 2 -2.30 5.10 18.81
N HIS A 3 -1.41 4.14 19.05
CA HIS A 3 0.04 4.35 19.15
C HIS A 3 0.62 4.49 17.74
N CYS A 4 0.42 5.65 17.12
CA CYS A 4 0.97 5.94 15.79
C CYS A 4 2.50 6.12 15.81
N GLU A 5 3.13 6.15 16.99
CA GLU A 5 4.59 6.25 17.12
C GLU A 5 5.36 5.09 16.48
N THR A 6 4.78 3.89 16.39
CA THR A 6 5.42 2.72 15.73
C THR A 6 5.11 2.61 14.25
N LEU A 7 4.03 3.26 13.79
CA LEU A 7 3.55 3.20 12.39
C LEU A 7 4.54 3.80 11.39
N VAL A 8 5.29 4.83 11.80
CA VAL A 8 6.18 5.59 10.92
C VAL A 8 7.61 5.54 11.43
N ALA A 9 8.49 4.90 10.66
CA ALA A 9 9.93 4.94 10.90
C ALA A 9 10.57 6.07 10.09
N SER A 10 11.31 6.94 10.78
CA SER A 10 12.01 8.07 10.15
C SER A 10 13.53 7.92 10.32
N ALA A 11 14.26 8.31 9.28
CA ALA A 11 15.71 8.48 9.32
C ALA A 11 16.09 9.73 8.50
N ARG A 12 17.36 10.13 8.54
CA ARG A 12 17.81 11.33 7.83
C ARG A 12 17.59 11.14 6.31
N GLY A 13 16.66 11.90 5.74
CA GLY A 13 16.34 11.87 4.32
C GLY A 13 15.40 10.74 3.90
N SER A 14 14.82 9.98 4.84
CA SER A 14 13.86 8.92 4.52
C SER A 14 12.73 8.83 5.54
N LEU A 15 11.58 8.42 5.04
CA LEU A 15 10.39 8.16 5.82
C LEU A 15 9.75 6.89 5.26
N ARG A 16 9.41 5.94 6.12
CA ARG A 16 8.69 4.73 5.72
C ARG A 16 7.56 4.42 6.69
N ILE A 17 6.54 3.77 6.17
CA ILE A 17 5.51 3.11 6.99
C ILE A 17 6.05 1.74 7.41
N CYS A 18 5.77 1.32 8.64
CA CYS A 18 6.00 -0.04 9.13
C CYS A 18 4.78 -0.90 8.78
N PRO A 19 4.83 -1.79 7.77
CA PRO A 19 3.67 -2.58 7.33
C PRO A 19 3.13 -3.48 8.44
N GLU A 20 3.97 -3.90 9.39
CA GLU A 20 3.60 -4.78 10.50
C GLU A 20 2.68 -4.09 11.52
N GLU A 21 2.67 -2.76 11.53
CA GLU A 21 1.94 -1.93 12.48
C GLU A 21 0.63 -1.37 11.89
N VAL A 22 0.29 -1.71 10.63
CA VAL A 22 -0.86 -1.17 9.92
C VAL A 22 -1.61 -2.23 9.13
N SER A 23 -2.94 -2.17 9.17
CA SER A 23 -3.77 -2.93 8.24
C SER A 23 -3.95 -2.11 6.96
N CYS A 24 -3.48 -2.65 5.83
CA CYS A 24 -3.54 -1.99 4.53
C CYS A 24 -3.85 -3.02 3.45
N ASP A 25 -4.91 -2.78 2.68
CA ASP A 25 -5.35 -3.58 1.55
C ASP A 25 -4.29 -3.69 0.44
N TYR A 26 -3.54 -2.62 0.18
CA TYR A 26 -2.43 -2.64 -0.77
C TYR A 26 -1.32 -3.61 -0.33
N PHE A 27 -0.88 -3.58 0.93
CA PHE A 27 0.13 -4.51 1.42
C PHE A 27 -0.38 -5.96 1.39
N ASP A 28 -1.65 -6.18 1.75
CA ASP A 28 -2.29 -7.48 1.65
C ASP A 28 -2.35 -7.99 0.19
N TRP A 29 -2.60 -7.10 -0.76
CA TRP A 29 -2.57 -7.40 -2.18
C TRP A 29 -1.17 -7.81 -2.63
N CYS A 30 -0.13 -7.08 -2.18
CA CYS A 30 1.28 -7.37 -2.44
C CYS A 30 1.74 -8.71 -1.88
N GLU A 31 1.20 -9.11 -0.73
CA GLU A 31 1.40 -10.44 -0.13
C GLU A 31 0.60 -11.54 -0.87
N GLY A 32 -0.24 -11.19 -1.84
CA GLY A 32 -1.03 -12.13 -2.63
C GLY A 32 -2.28 -12.65 -1.91
N LYS A 33 -2.78 -11.93 -0.89
CA LYS A 33 -4.00 -12.34 -0.18
C LYS A 33 -5.20 -12.24 -1.13
N LEU A 34 -5.88 -13.37 -1.33
CA LEU A 34 -7.05 -13.47 -2.21
C LEU A 34 -8.15 -12.47 -1.85
N SER A 35 -8.35 -12.19 -0.55
CA SER A 35 -9.33 -11.21 -0.08
C SER A 35 -9.02 -9.79 -0.56
N ALA A 36 -7.75 -9.40 -0.64
CA ALA A 36 -7.35 -8.08 -1.12
C ALA A 36 -7.37 -8.00 -2.65
N ILE A 37 -6.93 -9.07 -3.33
CA ILE A 37 -7.01 -9.19 -4.80
C ILE A 37 -8.45 -9.07 -5.27
N ASN A 38 -9.40 -9.75 -4.62
CA ASN A 38 -10.81 -9.72 -5.00
C ASN A 38 -11.49 -8.37 -4.71
N GLN A 39 -10.97 -7.59 -3.76
CA GLN A 39 -11.47 -6.25 -3.44
C GLN A 39 -10.88 -5.16 -4.33
N TYR A 40 -9.81 -5.47 -5.07
CA TYR A 40 -9.18 -4.50 -5.95
C TYR A 40 -9.99 -4.35 -7.25
N HIS A 41 -10.48 -3.13 -7.51
CA HIS A 41 -11.32 -2.81 -8.66
C HIS A 41 -10.64 -1.87 -9.68
N GLY A 42 -9.31 -1.80 -9.68
CA GLY A 42 -8.55 -0.97 -10.63
C GLY A 42 -8.44 0.51 -10.23
N GLU A 43 -8.73 0.82 -8.96
CA GLU A 43 -8.73 2.18 -8.41
C GLU A 43 -7.72 2.30 -7.27
N TYR A 44 -6.44 2.11 -7.56
CA TYR A 44 -5.38 2.44 -6.61
C TYR A 44 -5.14 3.95 -6.62
N MET A 45 -5.59 4.61 -5.55
CA MET A 45 -5.34 6.02 -5.29
C MET A 45 -5.62 6.95 -6.49
N ALA A 46 -6.72 6.69 -7.22
CA ALA A 46 -7.08 7.35 -8.48
C ALA A 46 -7.22 8.88 -8.38
N GLN A 47 -7.40 9.44 -7.18
CA GLN A 47 -7.43 10.89 -6.97
C GLN A 47 -6.04 11.57 -7.10
N TYR A 48 -4.96 10.81 -7.19
CA TYR A 48 -3.60 11.34 -7.30
C TYR A 48 -2.92 10.87 -8.59
N ASN A 49 -2.38 11.81 -9.35
CA ASN A 49 -1.71 11.54 -10.63
C ASN A 49 -0.48 10.62 -10.50
N TRP A 50 0.26 10.72 -9.40
CA TRP A 50 1.46 9.91 -9.17
C TRP A 50 1.14 8.42 -8.98
N ALA A 51 -0.12 8.07 -8.71
CA ALA A 51 -0.55 6.69 -8.50
C ALA A 51 -0.80 5.94 -9.82
N GLU A 52 -0.85 6.64 -10.96
CA GLU A 52 -1.20 6.05 -12.27
C GLU A 52 -0.30 4.87 -12.64
N PHE A 53 1.01 5.01 -12.46
CA PHE A 53 1.97 3.95 -12.77
C PHE A 53 1.80 2.73 -11.86
N THR A 54 1.58 2.95 -10.56
CA THR A 54 1.33 1.87 -9.60
C THR A 54 0.01 1.17 -9.89
N ASN A 55 -1.04 1.92 -10.22
CA ASN A 55 -2.34 1.37 -10.61
C ASN A 55 -2.23 0.46 -11.85
N GLY A 56 -1.43 0.87 -12.84
CA GLY A 56 -1.11 0.05 -14.01
C GLY A 56 -0.34 -1.23 -13.69
N GLU A 57 0.59 -1.18 -12.74
CA GLU A 57 1.33 -2.36 -12.28
C GLU A 57 0.44 -3.34 -11.51
N LEU A 58 -0.39 -2.83 -10.60
CA LEU A 58 -1.37 -3.62 -9.85
C LEU A 58 -2.36 -4.31 -10.79
N ASN A 59 -2.85 -3.58 -11.80
CA ASN A 59 -3.72 -4.17 -12.83
C ASN A 59 -3.01 -5.27 -13.65
N TRP A 60 -1.68 -5.20 -13.78
CA TRP A 60 -0.87 -6.23 -14.42
C TRP A 60 -0.43 -7.36 -13.45
N GLY A 61 -0.89 -7.34 -12.19
CA GLY A 61 -0.51 -8.37 -11.21
C GLY A 61 0.92 -8.22 -10.68
N ARG A 62 1.48 -6.99 -10.66
CA ARG A 62 2.79 -6.70 -10.07
C ARG A 62 2.66 -5.77 -8.87
N CYS A 63 3.30 -6.13 -7.76
CA CYS A 63 3.55 -5.22 -6.63
C CYS A 63 5.05 -4.84 -6.57
N ARG A 64 5.35 -3.62 -6.10
CA ARG A 64 6.70 -3.09 -5.88
C ARG A 64 7.19 -3.27 -4.45
#